data_AF-A0A923LYA6-F1
#
_entry.id   AF-A0A923LYA6-F1
#
_cell.length_a   1.000
_cell.length_b   1.000
_cell.length_c   1.000
_cell.angle_alpha   90.00
_cell.angle_beta   90.00
_cell.angle_gamma   90.00
#
_symmetry.space_group_name_H-M   'P 1'
#
loop_
_entity.id
_entity.type
_entity.pdbx_description
1 polymer ?
#
loop_
_entity_poly.entity_id
_entity_poly.type
_entity_poly.pdbx_seq_one_letter_code
_entity_poly.pdbx_strand_id
1 'polypeptide(L)' 'MKLRYIGPSFGIDGLTDGKIYEAVEEDGMYRVVDDSGEDYLYSMTDPAPLDGSSPGGRWEVIES' A
#
# COMPACT_ATOMS: atom_id res chain seq x y z
N MET A 1 0.27 8.03 -9.70
CA MET A 1 -1.11 7.51 -9.57
C MET A 1 -1.56 7.61 -8.12
N LYS A 2 -2.87 7.62 -7.89
CA LYS A 2 -3.48 7.58 -6.55
C LYS A 2 -4.13 6.22 -6.32
N LEU A 3 -3.74 5.57 -5.22
CA LEU A 3 -4.26 4.27 -4.82
C LEU A 3 -4.92 4.39 -3.45
N ARG A 4 -6.08 3.76 -3.27
CA ARG A 4 -6.68 3.58 -1.95
C ARG A 4 -6.37 2.17 -1.44
N TYR A 5 -5.82 2.07 -0.24
CA TYR A 5 -5.66 0.78 0.44
C TYR A 5 -6.98 0.37 1.10
N ILE A 6 -7.41 -0.86 0.87
CA ILE A 6 -8.60 -1.46 1.50
C ILE A 6 -8.17 -2.75 2.19
N GLY A 7 -8.15 -2.73 3.52
CA GLY A 7 -7.66 -3.85 4.34
C GLY A 7 -7.29 -3.41 5.77
N PRO A 8 -6.96 -4.34 6.69
CA PRO A 8 -6.56 -3.98 8.05
C PRO A 8 -5.32 -3.10 8.03
N SER A 9 -5.33 -2.01 8.81
CA SER A 9 -4.14 -1.18 9.00
C SER A 9 -3.00 -1.98 9.63
N PHE A 10 -1.77 -1.72 9.21
CA PHE A 10 -0.60 -2.45 9.71
C PHE A 10 0.65 -1.59 9.78
N GLY A 11 1.64 -2.07 10.55
CA GLY A 11 2.83 -1.28 10.90
C GLY A 11 2.50 -0.18 11.90
N ILE A 12 3.54 0.44 12.46
CA ILE A 12 3.38 1.70 13.23
C ILE A 12 3.00 2.82 12.25
N ASP A 13 3.69 2.85 11.10
CA ASP A 13 3.56 3.85 10.05
C ASP A 13 3.47 3.19 8.65
N GLY A 14 2.73 2.08 8.51
CA GLY A 14 2.58 1.35 7.23
C GLY A 14 1.39 1.84 6.39
N LEU A 15 0.48 0.93 6.06
CA LEU A 15 -0.77 1.25 5.35
C LEU A 15 -1.96 1.31 6.31
N THR A 16 -2.85 2.27 6.08
CA THR A 16 -4.07 2.53 6.84
C THR A 16 -5.32 2.31 5.99
N ASP A 17 -6.28 1.57 6.53
CA ASP A 17 -7.54 1.27 5.85
C ASP A 17 -8.25 2.53 5.31
N GLY A 18 -8.60 2.50 4.03
CA GLY A 18 -9.32 3.56 3.35
C GLY A 18 -8.50 4.80 3.00
N LYS A 19 -7.22 4.87 3.38
CA LYS A 19 -6.35 6.00 3.04
C LYS A 19 -5.91 5.94 1.58
N ILE A 20 -5.79 7.13 0.98
CA ILE A 20 -5.29 7.32 -0.40
C ILE A 20 -3.81 7.68 -0.33
N TYR A 21 -3.03 7.04 -1.18
CA TYR A 21 -1.59 7.15 -1.26
C TYR A 21 -1.15 7.56 -2.67
N GLU A 22 -0.06 8.31 -2.73
CA GLU A 22 0.69 8.56 -3.96
C GLU A 22 1.54 7.34 -4.27
N ALA A 23 1.48 6.87 -5.51
CA ALA A 23 2.23 5.70 -5.95
C ALA A 23 2.68 5.79 -7.42
N VAL A 24 3.66 4.97 -7.78
CA VAL A 24 4.08 4.70 -9.16
C VAL A 24 4.20 3.20 -9.39
N GLU A 25 4.01 2.76 -10.64
CA GLU A 25 4.27 1.37 -11.02
C GLU A 25 5.76 1.16 -11.26
N GLU A 26 6.32 0.13 -10.63
CA GLU A 26 7.71 -0.27 -10.80
C GLU A 26 7.80 -1.80 -10.79
N ASP A 27 8.27 -2.39 -11.90
CA ASP A 27 8.54 -3.82 -12.03
C ASP A 27 7.40 -4.76 -11.55
N GLY A 28 6.14 -4.41 -11.83
CA GLY A 28 4.97 -5.20 -11.42
C GLY A 28 4.58 -5.05 -9.95
N MET A 29 5.14 -4.04 -9.27
CA MET A 29 4.83 -3.62 -7.91
C MET A 29 4.37 -2.16 -7.90
N TYR A 30 3.71 -1.73 -6.82
CA TYR A 30 3.49 -0.32 -6.56
C TYR A 30 4.56 0.19 -5.59
N ARG A 31 5.32 1.21 -6.00
CA ARG A 31 6.11 2.02 -5.08
C ARG A 31 5.19 3.07 -4.48
N VAL A 32 4.90 2.97 -3.19
CA VAL A 32 3.91 3.77 -2.46
C VAL A 32 4.62 4.56 -1.37
N VAL A 33 4.33 5.86 -1.27
CA VAL A 33 4.72 6.67 -0.11
C VAL A 33 3.71 6.43 1.00
N ASP A 34 4.06 5.65 2.02
CA ASP A 34 3.12 5.18 3.06
C ASP A 34 3.04 6.13 4.27
N ASP A 35 2.48 5.68 5.39
CA ASP A 35 2.27 6.53 6.58
C ASP A 35 3.59 6.98 7.24
N SER A 36 4.72 6.32 6.94
CA SER A 36 6.05 6.71 7.41
C SER A 36 6.58 7.95 6.68
N GLY A 37 6.04 8.26 5.51
CA GLY A 37 6.53 9.30 4.60
C GLY A 37 7.67 8.84 3.68
N GLU A 38 8.13 7.59 3.82
CA GLU A 38 9.09 6.96 2.92
C GLU A 38 8.37 6.13 1.85
N ASP A 39 9.07 5.84 0.74
CA ASP A 39 8.54 4.96 -0.30
C ASP A 39 8.95 3.49 -0.11
N TYR A 40 7.97 2.60 -0.25
CA TYR A 40 8.17 1.15 -0.20
C TYR A 40 7.47 0.46 -1.36
N LEU A 41 7.99 -0.71 -1.75
CA LEU A 41 7.37 -1.58 -2.75
C LEU A 41 6.31 -2.47 -2.09
N TYR A 42 5.09 -2.35 -2.57
CA TYR A 42 3.95 -3.20 -2.20
C TYR A 42 3.48 -4.01 -3.41
N SER A 43 3.03 -5.23 -3.13
CA SER A 43 2.39 -6.07 -4.15
C SER A 43 1.17 -5.36 -4.73
N MET A 44 1.03 -5.37 -6.05
CA MET A 44 -0.14 -4.81 -6.74
C MET A 44 -1.43 -5.58 -6.44
N THR A 45 -1.33 -6.85 -6.02
CA THR A 45 -2.49 -7.73 -5.84
C THR A 45 -2.73 -8.14 -4.38
N ASP A 46 -1.69 -8.12 -3.56
CA ASP A 46 -1.74 -8.56 -2.16
C ASP A 46 -0.82 -7.72 -1.25
N PRO A 47 -1.09 -6.40 -1.09
CA PRO A 47 -0.32 -5.54 -0.21
C PRO A 47 -0.44 -6.00 1.26
N ALA A 48 0.68 -6.42 1.84
CA ALA A 48 0.80 -6.93 3.20
C ALA A 48 2.22 -6.68 3.75
N PRO A 49 2.42 -6.66 5.08
CA PRO A 49 3.74 -6.60 5.67
C PRO A 49 4.49 -7.95 5.49
N LEU A 50 5.79 -7.88 5.23
CA LEU A 50 6.62 -9.06 4.95
C LEU A 50 6.77 -10.02 6.14
N ASP A 51 6.55 -9.53 7.36
CA ASP A 51 6.64 -10.32 8.60
C ASP A 51 5.36 -11.11 8.91
N GLY A 52 4.30 -10.96 8.09
CA GLY A 52 3.02 -11.63 8.28
C GLY A 52 2.22 -11.10 9.47
N SER A 53 2.54 -9.92 10.00
CA SER A 53 1.83 -9.29 11.12
C SER A 53 0.39 -8.86 10.79
N SER A 54 0.03 -8.81 9.50
CA SER A 54 -1.31 -8.51 9.00
C SER A 54 -1.64 -9.38 7.80
N PRO A 55 -2.93 -9.77 7.61
CA PRO A 55 -3.36 -10.51 6.43
C PRO A 55 -3.32 -9.68 5.12
N GLY A 56 -3.03 -8.38 5.19
CA GLY A 56 -2.98 -7.50 4.03
C GLY A 56 -4.35 -7.09 3.50
N GLY A 57 -4.35 -6.54 2.29
CA GLY A 57 -5.55 -5.96 1.68
C GLY A 57 -5.51 -5.95 0.16
N ARG A 58 -6.17 -4.96 -0.45
CA ARG A 58 -6.15 -4.72 -1.90
C ARG A 58 -6.07 -3.23 -2.21
N TRP A 59 -5.63 -2.92 -3.42
CA TRP A 59 -5.68 -1.57 -3.95
C TRP A 59 -6.99 -1.31 -4.70
N GLU A 60 -7.47 -0.08 -4.57
CA GLU A 60 -8.44 0.50 -5.49
C GLU A 60 -7.79 1.69 -6.18
N VAL A 61 -7.75 1.67 -7.52
CA VAL A 61 -7.15 2.75 -8.31
C VAL A 61 -8.12 3.94 -8.34
N ILE A 62 -7.70 5.08 -7.80
CA ILE A 62 -8.49 6.31 -7.74
C ILE A 62 -8.19 7.21 -8.95
N GLU A 63 -6.91 7.31 -9.33
CA GLU A 63 -6.43 8.16 -10.43
C GLU A 63 -5.18 7.51 -11.03
N SER A 64 -5.21 7.14 -12.31
CA SER A 64 -4.10 6.49 -13.03
C SER A 64 -3.25 7.51 -13.80
#